data_AF-A0A927AVZ8-F1
#
_entry.id   AF-A0A927AVZ8-F1
#
_cell.length_a   1.000
_cell.length_b   1.000
_cell.length_c   1.000
_cell.angle_alpha   90.00
_cell.angle_beta   90.00
_cell.angle_gamma   90.00
#
_symmetry.space_group_name_H-M   'P 1'
#
loop_
_entity.id
_entity.type
_entity.pdbx_description
1 polymer ?
#
loop_
_entity_poly.entity_id
_entity_poly.type
_entity_poly.pdbx_seq_one_letter_code
_entity_poly.pdbx_strand_id
1 'polypeptide(L)'
;MEQFDQNSLCHLLTLAETNSNCNEHKDFWEWNNETAELVNKLEKMGQIEIEPSINQYDLQYWGADVPIQIDKYPYYGCEVFKCKTCGTVFFYYLELGGHAPQKRYRVIRKELIAIENV
;
A
#
# COMPACT_ATOMS: atom_id res chain seq x y z
N MET A 1 1.09 16.16 -7.58
CA MET A 1 0.78 14.85 -6.99
C MET A 1 1.67 14.73 -5.77
N GLU A 2 1.14 14.35 -4.60
CA GLU A 2 1.95 14.22 -3.39
C GLU A 2 2.92 13.04 -3.53
N GLN A 3 4.15 13.23 -3.07
CA GLN A 3 5.21 12.22 -3.08
C GLN A 3 5.40 11.72 -1.65
N PHE A 4 5.46 10.39 -1.50
CA PHE A 4 5.63 9.74 -0.21
C PHE A 4 6.99 9.06 -0.11
N ASP A 5 7.72 9.43 0.93
CA ASP A 5 8.79 8.65 1.54
C ASP A 5 8.27 7.91 2.79
N GLN A 6 9.15 7.22 3.53
CA GLN A 6 8.74 6.52 4.75
C GLN A 6 8.12 7.44 5.80
N ASN A 7 8.69 8.63 5.97
CA ASN A 7 8.34 9.55 7.05
C ASN A 7 6.99 10.20 6.80
N SER A 8 6.80 10.72 5.59
CA SER A 8 5.54 11.31 5.12
C SER A 8 4.42 10.26 5.07
N LEU A 9 4.71 9.02 4.66
CA LEU A 9 3.75 7.91 4.74
C LEU A 9 3.36 7.61 6.19
N CYS A 10 4.33 7.50 7.11
CA CYS A 10 4.06 7.27 8.53
C CYS A 10 3.26 8.43 9.15
N HIS A 11 3.52 9.67 8.71
CA HIS A 11 2.78 10.84 9.14
C HIS A 11 1.34 10.78 8.65
N LEU A 12 1.10 10.47 7.37
CA LEU A 12 -0.24 10.25 6.80
C LEU A 12 -1.02 9.21 7.60
N LEU A 13 -0.42 8.06 7.90
CA LEU A 13 -1.04 6.98 8.66
C LEU A 13 -1.37 7.39 10.10
N THR A 14 -0.58 8.28 10.69
CA THR A 14 -0.83 8.79 12.04
C THR A 14 -1.98 9.81 12.06
N LEU A 15 -2.14 10.58 10.99
CA LEU A 15 -3.26 11.52 10.81
C LEU A 15 -4.55 10.86 10.30
N ALA A 16 -4.45 9.67 9.73
CA ALA A 16 -5.61 8.94 9.21
C ALA A 16 -6.48 8.43 10.36
N GLU A 17 -7.56 9.15 10.66
CA GLU A 17 -8.62 8.67 11.54
C GLU A 17 -9.36 7.51 10.85
N THR A 18 -9.15 6.29 11.37
CA THR A 18 -9.81 5.09 10.84
C THR A 18 -11.01 4.67 11.68
N ASN A 19 -11.99 4.03 11.04
CA ASN A 19 -13.16 3.46 11.71
C ASN A 19 -13.52 2.08 11.16
N SER A 20 -14.42 1.38 11.84
CA SER A 20 -14.81 0.00 11.51
C SER A 20 -15.90 -0.14 10.44
N ASN A 21 -16.30 0.94 9.75
CA ASN A 21 -17.42 0.93 8.78
C ASN A 21 -17.18 0.05 7.54
N CYS A 22 -15.94 -0.40 7.30
CA CYS A 22 -15.59 -1.27 6.17
C CYS A 22 -14.91 -2.57 6.59
N ASN A 23 -15.16 -3.06 7.82
CA ASN A 23 -14.52 -4.26 8.38
C ASN A 23 -12.99 -4.25 8.22
N GLU A 24 -12.38 -3.06 8.36
CA GLU A 24 -10.94 -2.83 8.24
C GLU A 24 -10.32 -3.30 6.91
N HIS A 25 -11.15 -3.54 5.89
CA HIS A 25 -10.75 -4.10 4.61
C HIS A 25 -9.85 -5.34 4.74
N LYS A 26 -10.22 -6.28 5.62
CA LYS A 26 -9.46 -7.52 5.91
C LYS A 26 -9.07 -8.33 4.66
N ASP A 27 -9.92 -8.31 3.63
CA ASP A 27 -9.66 -8.98 2.35
C ASP A 27 -8.45 -8.40 1.58
N PHE A 28 -7.96 -7.23 2.00
CA PHE A 28 -6.83 -6.51 1.42
C PHE A 28 -5.66 -6.40 2.40
N TRP A 29 -5.61 -7.19 3.48
CA TRP A 29 -4.42 -7.25 4.34
C TRP A 29 -3.21 -7.84 3.61
N GLU A 30 -3.45 -8.77 2.69
CA GLU A 30 -2.51 -9.17 1.64
C GLU A 30 -2.85 -8.48 0.31
N TRP A 31 -1.99 -8.64 -0.69
CA TRP A 31 -2.24 -8.13 -2.04
C TRP A 31 -3.45 -8.82 -2.67
N ASN A 32 -4.47 -8.04 -3.03
CA ASN A 32 -5.68 -8.57 -3.67
C ASN A 32 -6.05 -7.75 -4.90
N ASN A 33 -6.83 -8.36 -5.79
CA ASN A 33 -7.31 -7.70 -7.00
C ASN A 33 -8.31 -6.59 -6.69
N GLU A 34 -8.32 -5.57 -7.53
CA GLU A 34 -9.33 -4.51 -7.46
C GLU A 34 -10.75 -5.09 -7.47
N THR A 35 -11.64 -4.46 -6.71
CA THR A 35 -13.08 -4.70 -6.80
C THR A 35 -13.79 -3.40 -7.15
N ALA A 36 -14.90 -3.50 -7.87
CA ALA A 36 -15.71 -2.32 -8.22
C ALA A 36 -16.17 -1.55 -6.98
N GLU A 37 -16.44 -2.25 -5.87
CA GLU A 37 -16.82 -1.61 -4.62
C GLU A 37 -15.67 -0.79 -4.02
N LEU A 38 -14.46 -1.36 -3.99
CA LEU A 38 -13.29 -0.69 -3.42
C LEU A 38 -12.97 0.59 -4.19
N VAL A 39 -12.79 0.50 -5.51
CA VAL A 39 -12.31 1.63 -6.33
C VAL A 39 -13.23 2.84 -6.28
N ASN A 40 -14.54 2.65 -6.14
CA ASN A 40 -15.51 3.75 -6.00
C ASN A 40 -15.36 4.53 -4.68
N LYS A 41 -14.80 3.88 -3.64
CA LYS A 41 -14.59 4.45 -2.31
C LYS A 41 -13.19 5.04 -2.13
N LEU A 42 -12.27 4.81 -3.07
CA LEU A 42 -10.89 5.29 -2.97
C LEU A 42 -10.71 6.71 -3.53
N GLU A 43 -9.77 7.42 -2.92
CA GLU A 43 -9.23 8.70 -3.38
C GLU A 43 -7.70 8.59 -3.45
N LYS A 44 -7.09 9.02 -4.56
CA LYS A 44 -5.63 9.00 -4.70
C LYS A 44 -5.01 10.09 -3.86
N MET A 45 -4.12 9.72 -2.94
CA MET A 45 -3.36 10.65 -2.11
C MET A 45 -2.07 11.07 -2.81
N GLY A 46 -1.36 10.11 -3.42
CA GLY A 46 -0.04 10.36 -4.00
C GLY A 46 0.63 9.08 -4.48
N GLN A 47 1.96 9.08 -4.48
CA GLN A 47 2.78 7.95 -4.93
C GLN A 47 4.07 7.83 -4.11
N ILE A 48 4.54 6.61 -3.91
CA ILE A 48 5.85 6.31 -3.32
C ILE A 48 6.93 6.66 -4.34
N GLU A 49 7.85 7.53 -3.97
CA GLU A 49 8.95 7.97 -4.84
C GLU A 49 10.28 7.74 -4.13
N ILE A 50 10.73 6.48 -4.20
CA ILE A 50 11.96 5.99 -3.58
C ILE A 50 12.72 5.19 -4.62
N GLU A 51 14.03 5.41 -4.68
CA GLU A 51 14.93 4.59 -5.49
C GLU A 51 14.96 3.16 -4.93
N PRO A 52 14.68 2.15 -5.76
CA PRO A 52 14.67 0.78 -5.29
C PRO A 52 16.05 0.34 -4.81
N SER A 53 16.11 -0.50 -3.77
CA SER A 53 17.37 -1.08 -3.34
C SER A 53 17.89 -2.13 -4.33
N ILE A 54 19.21 -2.34 -4.31
CA ILE A 54 19.90 -3.28 -5.20
C ILE A 54 19.31 -4.72 -5.09
N ASN A 55 18.81 -5.09 -3.91
CA ASN A 55 18.23 -6.41 -3.61
C ASN A 55 16.69 -6.33 -3.46
N GLN A 56 16.00 -5.72 -4.43
CA GLN A 56 14.56 -5.46 -4.38
C GLN A 56 13.64 -6.70 -4.44
N TYR A 57 14.16 -7.88 -4.78
CA TYR A 57 13.36 -9.10 -5.02
C TYR A 57 13.53 -10.21 -3.97
N ASP A 58 14.38 -10.02 -2.97
CA ASP A 58 14.78 -11.09 -2.03
C ASP A 58 13.81 -11.28 -0.85
N LEU A 59 12.64 -10.63 -0.87
CA LEU A 59 11.66 -10.72 0.21
C LEU A 59 10.31 -11.25 -0.22
N GLN A 60 9.75 -12.10 0.63
CA GLN A 60 8.34 -12.48 0.56
C GLN A 60 7.48 -11.24 0.86
N TYR A 61 6.84 -10.72 -0.18
CA TYR A 61 5.91 -9.58 -0.10
C TYR A 61 4.44 -10.01 -0.12
N TRP A 62 4.17 -11.30 -0.30
CA TRP A 62 2.82 -11.87 -0.31
C TRP A 62 2.43 -12.46 1.04
N GLY A 63 1.31 -12.00 1.59
CA GLY A 63 0.74 -12.42 2.86
C GLY A 63 0.22 -11.23 3.66
N ALA A 64 -0.64 -11.48 4.64
CA ALA A 64 -1.23 -10.42 5.45
C ALA A 64 -0.15 -9.69 6.26
N ASP A 65 0.60 -10.46 7.06
CA ASP A 65 1.51 -9.94 8.10
C ASP A 65 2.97 -9.81 7.62
N VAL A 66 3.20 -9.83 6.31
CA VAL A 66 4.56 -9.66 5.77
C VAL A 66 5.03 -8.22 5.89
N PRO A 67 6.31 -7.97 6.21
CA PRO A 67 6.85 -6.61 6.32
C PRO A 67 6.67 -5.78 5.04
N ILE A 68 6.45 -4.49 5.23
CA ILE A 68 6.39 -3.48 4.18
C ILE A 68 7.76 -2.79 4.13
N GLN A 69 8.48 -3.02 3.03
CA GLN A 69 9.77 -2.38 2.75
C GLN A 69 9.61 -1.53 1.49
N ILE A 70 9.46 -0.22 1.67
CA ILE A 70 9.01 0.70 0.63
C ILE A 70 10.01 0.89 -0.53
N ASP A 71 11.26 0.49 -0.32
CA ASP A 71 12.37 0.48 -1.29
C ASP A 71 12.45 -0.84 -2.09
N LYS A 72 11.56 -1.81 -1.83
CA LYS A 72 11.56 -3.14 -2.46
C LYS A 72 10.29 -3.42 -3.23
N TYR A 73 10.37 -4.39 -4.13
CA TYR A 73 9.21 -4.81 -4.90
C TYR A 73 8.14 -5.40 -3.96
N PRO A 74 6.84 -5.10 -4.14
CA PRO A 74 6.25 -4.24 -5.17
C PRO A 74 6.00 -2.79 -4.72
N TYR A 75 6.53 -2.37 -3.57
CA TYR A 75 6.16 -1.12 -2.89
C TYR A 75 6.80 0.12 -3.49
N TYR A 76 8.01 0.02 -4.04
CA TYR A 76 8.63 1.16 -4.73
C TYR A 76 7.72 1.57 -5.90
N GLY A 77 7.41 2.86 -6.01
CA GLY A 77 6.53 3.35 -7.07
C GLY A 77 5.03 3.06 -6.87
N CYS A 78 4.60 2.43 -5.78
CA CYS A 78 3.18 2.25 -5.48
C CYS A 78 2.44 3.57 -5.41
N GLU A 79 1.22 3.62 -5.95
CA GLU A 79 0.31 4.73 -5.65
C GLU A 79 -0.30 4.52 -4.26
N VAL A 80 -0.57 5.62 -3.57
CA VAL A 80 -1.20 5.62 -2.25
C VAL A 80 -2.62 6.13 -2.37
N PHE A 81 -3.57 5.35 -1.88
CA PHE A 81 -5.00 5.67 -1.87
C PHE A 81 -5.55 5.71 -0.45
N LYS A 82 -6.61 6.47 -0.23
CA LYS A 82 -7.37 6.51 1.02
C LYS A 82 -8.84 6.17 0.76
N CYS A 83 -9.43 5.32 1.59
CA CYS A 83 -10.86 5.08 1.58
C CYS A 83 -11.59 6.27 2.21
N LYS A 84 -12.49 6.89 1.44
CA LYS A 84 -13.32 8.01 1.87
C LYS A 84 -14.33 7.64 2.97
N THR A 85 -14.63 6.35 3.14
CA THR A 85 -15.63 5.86 4.11
C THR A 85 -15.04 5.58 5.49
N CYS A 86 -13.87 4.94 5.54
CA CYS A 86 -13.28 4.46 6.78
C CYS A 86 -11.88 5.02 7.06
N GLY A 87 -11.32 5.85 6.17
CA GLY A 87 -10.00 6.46 6.34
C GLY A 87 -8.81 5.51 6.10
N THR A 88 -9.05 4.22 5.86
CA THR A 88 -7.97 3.22 5.62
C THR A 88 -7.15 3.59 4.39
N VAL A 89 -5.83 3.46 4.49
CA VAL A 89 -4.88 3.78 3.43
C VAL A 89 -4.40 2.50 2.74
N PHE A 90 -4.20 2.56 1.43
CA PHE A 90 -3.84 1.43 0.58
C PHE A 90 -2.64 1.75 -0.31
N PHE A 91 -1.80 0.76 -0.53
CA PHE A 91 -0.93 0.72 -1.69
C PHE A 91 -1.69 0.19 -2.91
N TYR A 92 -1.27 0.66 -4.07
CA TYR A 92 -1.68 0.16 -5.38
C TYR A 92 -0.46 -0.03 -6.28
N TYR A 93 -0.42 -1.15 -7.00
CA TYR A 93 0.46 -1.30 -8.17
C TYR A 93 -0.24 -2.09 -9.27
N LEU A 94 0.23 -1.87 -10.50
CA LEU A 94 -0.18 -2.64 -11.66
C LEU A 94 0.83 -3.77 -11.91
N GLU A 95 0.41 -5.00 -11.70
CA GLU A 95 1.19 -6.19 -11.97
C GLU A 95 1.10 -6.54 -13.46
N LEU A 96 2.25 -6.47 -14.14
CA LEU A 96 2.41 -6.80 -15.55
C LEU A 96 3.20 -8.11 -15.67
N GLY A 97 2.52 -9.24 -15.58
CA GLY A 97 3.16 -10.56 -15.59
C GLY A 97 2.51 -11.52 -16.57
N GLY A 98 2.93 -11.49 -17.84
CA GLY A 98 2.62 -12.48 -18.91
C GLY A 98 1.14 -12.74 -19.24
N HIS A 99 0.22 -12.22 -18.44
CA HIS A 99 -1.23 -12.36 -18.48
C HIS A 99 -1.87 -10.96 -18.54
N ALA A 100 -3.20 -10.92 -18.42
CA ALA A 100 -3.91 -9.64 -18.31
C ALA A 100 -3.38 -8.84 -17.09
N PRO A 101 -3.16 -7.52 -17.23
CA PRO A 101 -2.69 -6.67 -16.12
C PRO A 101 -3.57 -6.82 -14.88
N GLN A 102 -2.95 -7.04 -13.73
CA GLN A 102 -3.65 -7.19 -12.46
C GLN A 102 -3.42 -5.95 -11.60
N LYS A 103 -4.52 -5.32 -11.20
CA LYS A 103 -4.50 -4.15 -10.33
C LYS A 103 -4.57 -4.61 -8.90
N ARG A 104 -3.46 -4.49 -8.18
CA ARG A 104 -3.27 -5.03 -6.85
C ARG A 104 -3.39 -3.92 -5.82
N TYR A 105 -4.18 -4.17 -4.79
CA TYR A 105 -4.33 -3.28 -3.63
C TYR A 105 -3.93 -4.01 -2.35
N ARG A 106 -3.35 -3.27 -1.40
CA ARG A 106 -3.06 -3.77 -0.06
C ARG A 106 -3.18 -2.66 0.98
N VAL A 107 -3.79 -2.96 2.12
CA VAL A 107 -3.90 -2.03 3.27
C VAL A 107 -2.51 -1.74 3.83
N ILE A 108 -2.25 -0.46 4.08
CA ILE A 108 -1.01 -0.02 4.72
C ILE A 108 -1.21 -0.03 6.24
N ARG A 109 -0.63 -1.04 6.89
CA ARG A 109 -0.62 -1.19 8.34
C ARG A 109 0.70 -0.66 8.88
N LYS A 110 0.63 0.38 9.74
CA LYS A 110 1.81 1.12 10.24
C LYS A 110 2.79 0.20 10.96
N GLU A 111 2.28 -0.78 11.69
CA GLU A 111 3.04 -1.78 12.43
C GLU A 111 3.85 -2.74 11.56
N LEU A 112 3.53 -2.84 10.26
CA LEU A 112 4.26 -3.67 9.30
C LEU A 112 5.32 -2.89 8.52
N ILE A 113 5.35 -1.56 8.62
CA ILE A 113 6.38 -0.75 7.96
C ILE A 113 7.70 -1.04 8.63
N ALA A 114 8.63 -1.66 7.89
CA ALA A 114 9.98 -1.86 8.37
C ALA A 114 10.64 -0.49 8.51
N ILE A 115 10.86 -0.07 9.75
CA ILE A 115 11.70 1.10 10.01
C ILE A 115 13.13 0.61 9.77
N GLU A 116 13.76 1.04 8.69
CA GLU A 116 15.20 0.87 8.56
C GLU A 116 15.85 1.58 9.75
N ASN A 117 16.40 0.80 10.67
CA ASN A 117 17.26 1.31 11.73
C ASN A 117 18.57 1.72 11.05
N VAL A 118 18.63 2.97 10.57
CA VAL A 118 19.88 3.61 10.15
C VAL A 118 20.72 3.90 11.38
#